data_AF-A0A377AXT4-F1
#
_entry.id   AF-A0A377AXT4-F1
#
_cell.length_a   1.000
_cell.length_b   1.000
_cell.length_c   1.000
_cell.angle_alpha   90.00
_cell.angle_beta   90.00
_cell.angle_gamma   90.00
#
_symmetry.space_group_name_H-M   'P 1'
#
loop_
_entity.id
_entity.type
_entity.pdbx_description
1 polymer ?
#
loop_
_entity_poly.entity_id
_entity_poly.type
_entity_poly.pdbx_seq_one_letter_code
_entity_poly.pdbx_strand_id
1 'polypeptide(L)'
;MGKYRQKARPITLKVWCTNGDITLVAGQNLTPVDSAANLANLISVKTTTPITAGTDAETTEITRNRAQYYLAYDDQVVWGGDYTYFLVRNIPGLSWVKAWGEGQQEKLDGAYNVRNINKIFISGWHPNKSQSELEEMILAAFKKVPNELNKKFSYKEVRKLPFKITITGRISASLTIENVTDELKSALETKFGRDSTFFDPNRVGKYILIKKKDVWAFIETLGYFRDFYLEFVEWNESNGFYDFVYLDTENSTFNISYEEE
;
A
#
# COMPACT_ATOMS: atom_id res chain seq x y z
N MET A 1 -5.28 28.87 -18.65
CA MET A 1 -6.04 30.13 -18.86
C MET A 1 -7.47 29.92 -18.36
N GLY A 2 -7.83 30.47 -17.20
CA GLY A 2 -9.16 30.28 -16.58
C GLY A 2 -10.19 31.25 -17.14
N LYS A 3 -11.44 30.80 -17.35
CA LYS A 3 -12.54 31.67 -17.80
C LYS A 3 -12.99 32.57 -16.64
N TYR A 4 -12.56 33.82 -16.65
CA TYR A 4 -13.08 34.85 -15.76
C TYR A 4 -14.52 35.18 -16.15
N ARG A 5 -15.48 35.00 -15.23
CA ARG A 5 -16.89 35.37 -15.46
C ARG A 5 -17.15 36.80 -14.99
N GLN A 6 -17.70 37.63 -15.87
CA GLN A 6 -18.21 38.95 -15.52
C GLN A 6 -19.56 38.84 -14.77
N LYS A 7 -19.63 39.55 -13.63
CA LYS A 7 -20.81 39.80 -12.75
C LYS A 7 -21.34 38.65 -11.88
N ALA A 8 -21.71 39.07 -10.66
CA ALA A 8 -22.18 38.34 -9.48
C ALA A 8 -23.34 37.37 -9.72
N ARG A 9 -23.08 36.22 -10.36
CA ARG A 9 -23.98 35.06 -10.32
C ARG A 9 -23.50 34.10 -9.22
N PRO A 10 -24.38 33.63 -8.32
CA PRO A 10 -24.00 32.63 -7.34
C PRO A 10 -23.56 31.35 -8.06
N ILE A 11 -22.42 30.80 -7.64
CA ILE A 11 -21.93 29.49 -8.10
C ILE A 11 -22.47 28.46 -7.12
N THR A 12 -23.40 27.63 -7.58
CA THR A 12 -23.87 26.48 -6.80
C THR A 12 -22.95 25.30 -7.06
N LEU A 13 -22.10 24.97 -6.09
CA LEU A 13 -21.34 23.73 -6.10
C LEU A 13 -22.18 22.64 -5.45
N LYS A 14 -22.39 21.54 -6.17
CA LYS A 14 -22.88 20.29 -5.58
C LYS A 14 -21.65 19.42 -5.34
N VAL A 15 -21.33 19.23 -4.07
CA VAL A 15 -20.20 18.39 -3.65
C VAL A 15 -20.74 17.16 -2.95
N TRP A 16 -20.08 16.02 -3.19
CA TRP A 16 -20.29 14.83 -2.38
C TRP A 16 -19.23 14.81 -1.30
N CYS A 17 -19.65 14.99 -0.05
CA CYS A 17 -18.77 14.87 1.10
C CYS A 17 -18.78 13.40 1.55
N THR A 18 -17.59 12.79 1.64
CA THR A 18 -17.41 11.45 2.18
C THR A 18 -16.91 11.54 3.63
N ASN A 19 -17.25 10.55 4.45
CA ASN A 19 -16.83 10.50 5.86
C ASN A 19 -15.44 9.87 6.07
N GLY A 20 -14.58 9.86 5.05
CA GLY A 20 -13.27 9.18 5.12
C GLY A 20 -13.38 7.66 4.98
N ASP A 21 -12.49 6.92 5.64
CA ASP A 21 -12.48 5.45 5.63
C ASP A 21 -13.68 4.89 6.42
N ILE A 22 -14.71 4.46 5.70
CA ILE A 22 -15.88 3.79 6.28
C ILE A 22 -15.98 2.38 5.72
N THR A 23 -16.08 1.41 6.64
CA THR A 23 -16.38 0.02 6.30
C THR A 23 -17.84 -0.27 6.66
N LEU A 24 -18.64 -0.55 5.64
CA LEU A 24 -19.99 -1.09 5.79
C LEU A 24 -19.89 -2.61 5.91
N VAL A 25 -20.39 -3.15 7.01
CA VAL A 25 -20.39 -4.60 7.24
C VAL A 25 -21.44 -5.30 6.38
N ALA A 26 -21.24 -6.58 6.08
CA ALA A 26 -22.23 -7.38 5.35
C ALA A 26 -23.52 -7.53 6.15
N GLY A 27 -24.67 -7.39 5.49
CA GLY A 27 -26.00 -7.49 6.10
C GLY A 27 -26.50 -6.21 6.78
N GLN A 28 -25.77 -5.09 6.68
CA GLN A 28 -26.19 -3.81 7.24
C GLN A 28 -27.36 -3.23 6.43
N ASN A 29 -28.43 -2.83 7.14
CA ASN A 29 -29.56 -2.16 6.52
C ASN A 29 -29.19 -0.72 6.14
N LEU A 30 -29.36 -0.37 4.87
CA LEU A 30 -29.24 0.99 4.37
C LEU A 30 -30.63 1.63 4.30
N THR A 31 -30.78 2.79 4.93
CA THR A 31 -32.02 3.56 4.89
C THR A 31 -31.90 4.70 3.88
N PRO A 32 -32.90 4.89 2.99
CA PRO A 32 -32.93 6.04 2.10
C PRO A 32 -33.06 7.33 2.91
N VAL A 33 -32.21 8.32 2.63
CA VAL A 33 -32.25 9.66 3.24
C VAL A 33 -32.76 10.70 2.24
N ASP A 34 -33.08 11.89 2.76
CA ASP A 34 -33.56 13.06 1.99
C ASP A 34 -34.79 12.76 1.12
N SER A 35 -34.68 12.93 -0.20
CA SER A 35 -35.79 12.91 -1.15
C SER A 35 -36.42 11.52 -1.32
N ALA A 36 -35.76 10.47 -0.84
CA ALA A 36 -36.23 9.09 -0.88
C ALA A 36 -36.69 8.58 0.49
N ALA A 37 -36.73 9.41 1.54
CA ALA A 37 -37.08 8.99 2.90
C ALA A 37 -38.48 8.37 3.00
N ASN A 38 -39.42 8.77 2.13
CA ASN A 38 -40.75 8.18 2.02
C ASN A 38 -40.74 6.71 1.56
N LEU A 39 -39.65 6.24 0.95
CA LEU A 39 -39.47 4.86 0.53
C LEU A 39 -38.88 3.98 1.64
N ALA A 40 -38.43 4.55 2.76
CA ALA A 40 -37.76 3.80 3.82
C ALA A 40 -38.60 2.63 4.40
N ASN A 41 -39.93 2.75 4.34
CA ASN A 41 -40.86 1.69 4.79
C ASN A 41 -41.29 0.73 3.67
N LEU A 42 -40.93 1.01 2.41
CA LEU A 42 -41.36 0.26 1.22
C LEU A 42 -40.24 -0.60 0.62
N ILE A 43 -38.98 -0.27 0.90
CA ILE A 43 -37.81 -0.99 0.37
C ILE A 43 -36.86 -1.41 1.49
N SER A 44 -36.36 -2.64 1.41
CA SER A 44 -35.28 -3.14 2.26
C SER A 44 -34.03 -3.27 1.42
N VAL A 45 -33.03 -2.42 1.70
CA VAL A 45 -31.73 -2.45 1.04
C VAL A 45 -30.70 -2.96 2.05
N LYS A 46 -30.03 -4.05 1.70
CA LYS A 46 -28.99 -4.70 2.52
C LYS A 46 -27.70 -4.81 1.73
N THR A 47 -26.58 -4.57 2.39
CA THR A 47 -25.25 -4.89 1.84
C THR A 47 -25.07 -6.41 1.75
N THR A 48 -24.80 -6.93 0.55
CA THR A 48 -24.53 -8.36 0.34
C THR A 48 -23.08 -8.73 0.66
N THR A 49 -22.16 -7.82 0.42
CA THR A 49 -20.72 -7.93 0.72
C THR A 49 -20.29 -6.72 1.55
N PRO A 50 -19.22 -6.84 2.35
CA PRO A 50 -18.65 -5.67 3.01
C PRO A 50 -18.18 -4.66 1.96
N ILE A 51 -18.51 -3.39 2.17
CA ILE A 51 -18.10 -2.28 1.29
C ILE A 51 -17.12 -1.44 2.09
N THR A 52 -15.84 -1.54 1.75
CA THR A 52 -14.79 -0.65 2.27
C THR A 52 -14.53 0.40 1.21
N ALA A 53 -14.87 1.65 1.51
CA ALA A 53 -14.68 2.77 0.61
C ALA A 53 -14.35 4.04 1.38
N GLY A 54 -13.36 4.77 0.89
CA GLY A 54 -12.83 5.96 1.52
C GLY A 54 -11.33 5.85 1.78
N THR A 55 -10.70 6.98 2.03
CA THR A 55 -9.30 7.05 2.47
C THR A 55 -9.22 8.25 3.39
N ASP A 56 -8.49 8.09 4.49
CA ASP A 56 -8.27 9.20 5.41
C ASP A 56 -7.60 10.39 4.71
N ALA A 57 -7.90 11.58 5.23
CA ALA A 57 -7.25 12.79 4.80
C ALA A 57 -5.73 12.65 5.01
N GLU A 58 -4.96 13.08 4.01
CA GLU A 58 -3.51 12.97 4.07
C GLU A 58 -2.96 13.79 5.23
N THR A 59 -1.95 13.24 5.92
CA THR A 59 -1.32 13.94 7.04
C THR A 59 -0.57 15.18 6.54
N THR A 60 -0.46 16.19 7.40
CA THR A 60 0.21 17.46 7.08
C THR A 60 1.67 17.26 6.65
N GLU A 61 2.34 16.22 7.16
CA GLU A 61 3.70 15.86 6.81
C GLU A 61 3.81 15.26 5.40
N ILE A 62 2.87 14.38 5.03
CA ILE A 62 2.75 13.86 3.65
C ILE A 62 2.45 15.03 2.69
N THR A 63 1.54 15.95 3.05
CA THR A 63 1.26 17.14 2.24
C THR A 63 2.49 18.03 2.07
N ARG A 64 3.27 18.26 3.15
CA ARG A 64 4.50 19.06 3.09
C ARG A 64 5.54 18.43 2.17
N ASN A 65 5.79 17.13 2.29
CA ASN A 65 6.71 16.42 1.42
C ASN A 65 6.25 16.53 -0.04
N ARG A 66 4.96 16.30 -0.32
CA ARG A 66 4.42 16.43 -1.68
C ARG A 66 4.53 17.83 -2.26
N ALA A 67 4.32 18.88 -1.46
CA ALA A 67 4.46 20.26 -1.91
C ALA A 67 5.89 20.60 -2.38
N GLN A 68 6.91 20.03 -1.71
CA GLN A 68 8.31 20.18 -2.14
C GLN A 68 8.57 19.48 -3.47
N TYR A 69 7.99 18.30 -3.69
CA TYR A 69 8.13 17.54 -4.94
C TYR A 69 7.31 18.13 -6.09
N TYR A 70 6.17 18.79 -5.82
CA TYR A 70 5.29 19.35 -6.85
C TYR A 70 5.96 20.46 -7.67
N LEU A 71 6.77 21.32 -7.05
CA LEU A 71 7.46 22.42 -7.76
C LEU A 71 8.50 21.93 -8.79
N ALA A 72 9.05 20.73 -8.59
CA ALA A 72 10.00 20.12 -9.52
C ALA A 72 9.31 19.32 -10.65
N TYR A 73 8.01 19.06 -10.51
CA TYR A 73 7.25 18.15 -11.37
C TYR A 73 6.27 18.93 -12.25
N ASP A 74 6.70 19.31 -13.44
CA ASP A 74 5.77 19.68 -14.51
C ASP A 74 5.28 18.34 -15.10
N ASP A 75 4.01 17.99 -14.88
CA ASP A 75 3.34 16.69 -15.22
C ASP A 75 3.46 16.27 -16.72
N GLN A 76 4.35 16.89 -17.48
CA GLN A 76 4.69 16.67 -18.88
C GLN A 76 5.75 15.59 -19.12
N VAL A 77 6.69 15.36 -18.19
CA VAL A 77 7.79 14.38 -18.36
C VAL A 77 8.12 13.65 -17.06
N VAL A 78 8.23 12.32 -17.11
CA VAL A 78 8.64 11.48 -15.97
C VAL A 78 10.09 11.00 -16.15
N TRP A 79 10.91 11.13 -15.10
CA TRP A 79 12.35 10.80 -15.14
C TRP A 79 12.72 9.76 -14.08
N GLY A 80 13.69 8.90 -14.40
CA GLY A 80 14.46 8.11 -13.43
C GLY A 80 13.69 7.53 -12.22
N GLY A 81 13.95 8.09 -11.03
CA GLY A 81 13.35 7.65 -9.76
C GLY A 81 11.90 8.08 -9.54
N ASP A 82 11.33 8.89 -10.44
CA ASP A 82 10.02 9.51 -10.26
C ASP A 82 8.86 8.68 -10.84
N TYR A 83 9.15 7.57 -11.54
CA TYR A 83 8.09 6.69 -12.05
C TYR A 83 7.25 6.07 -10.94
N THR A 84 7.87 5.69 -9.82
CA THR A 84 7.14 5.14 -8.67
C THR A 84 6.25 6.19 -8.04
N TYR A 85 6.76 7.42 -7.87
CA TYR A 85 5.97 8.55 -7.36
C TYR A 85 4.77 8.87 -8.27
N PHE A 86 4.98 8.93 -9.59
CA PHE A 86 3.91 9.15 -10.56
C PHE A 86 2.82 8.09 -10.46
N LEU A 87 3.20 6.81 -10.32
CA LEU A 87 2.25 5.71 -10.21
C LEU A 87 1.46 5.76 -8.90
N VAL A 88 2.11 6.03 -7.76
CA VAL A 88 1.43 6.19 -6.46
C VAL A 88 0.40 7.32 -6.49
N ARG A 89 0.66 8.40 -7.24
CA ARG A 89 -0.27 9.54 -7.39
C ARG A 89 -1.46 9.25 -8.31
N ASN A 90 -1.25 8.49 -9.38
CA ASN A 90 -2.28 8.21 -10.38
C ASN A 90 -3.12 6.97 -10.07
N ILE A 91 -2.58 6.03 -9.29
CA ILE A 91 -3.23 4.77 -8.92
C ILE A 91 -3.34 4.73 -7.39
N PRO A 92 -4.49 5.16 -6.83
CA PRO A 92 -4.71 5.11 -5.39
C PRO A 92 -4.82 3.65 -4.93
N GLY A 93 -4.36 3.35 -3.72
CA GLY A 93 -4.48 2.02 -3.11
C GLY A 93 -3.34 1.04 -3.43
N LEU A 94 -2.25 1.49 -4.06
CA LEU A 94 -1.05 0.67 -4.21
C LEU A 94 -0.36 0.46 -2.86
N SER A 95 -0.20 -0.80 -2.44
CA SER A 95 0.59 -1.16 -1.26
C SER A 95 2.09 -1.16 -1.57
N TRP A 96 2.45 -1.55 -2.81
CA TRP A 96 3.84 -1.64 -3.24
C TRP A 96 4.00 -1.29 -4.71
N VAL A 97 5.04 -0.55 -5.05
CA VAL A 97 5.42 -0.32 -6.45
C VAL A 97 6.92 -0.06 -6.56
N LYS A 98 7.54 -0.63 -7.59
CA LYS A 98 8.93 -0.41 -7.93
C LYS A 98 9.08 -0.22 -9.43
N ALA A 99 9.89 0.76 -9.81
CA ALA A 99 10.31 0.97 -11.19
C ALA A 99 11.84 0.99 -11.24
N TRP A 100 12.40 0.39 -12.29
CA TRP A 100 13.85 0.33 -12.50
C TRP A 100 14.20 0.39 -13.99
N GLY A 101 15.43 0.79 -14.27
CA GLY A 101 15.94 0.97 -15.63
C GLY A 101 16.74 -0.22 -16.16
N GLU A 102 17.24 -0.07 -17.40
CA GLU A 102 18.01 -1.09 -18.12
C GLU A 102 19.22 -1.60 -17.34
N GLY A 103 20.07 -0.72 -16.80
CA GLY A 103 21.31 -1.13 -16.14
C GLY A 103 21.08 -1.86 -14.82
N GLN A 104 19.89 -1.71 -14.22
CA GLN A 104 19.47 -2.50 -13.07
C GLN A 104 18.94 -3.87 -13.51
N GLN A 105 18.18 -3.92 -14.60
CA GLN A 105 17.71 -5.18 -15.19
C GLN A 105 18.86 -6.05 -15.71
N GLU A 106 19.86 -5.47 -16.37
CA GLU A 106 21.01 -6.23 -16.89
C GLU A 106 21.87 -6.82 -15.76
N LYS A 107 21.95 -6.14 -14.61
CA LYS A 107 22.58 -6.70 -13.41
C LYS A 107 21.81 -7.91 -12.85
N LEU A 108 20.48 -7.90 -12.96
CA LEU A 108 19.65 -9.05 -12.56
C LEU A 108 19.76 -10.21 -13.54
N ASP A 109 19.75 -9.91 -14.84
CA ASP A 109 19.83 -10.92 -15.90
C ASP A 109 21.26 -11.48 -16.06
N GLY A 110 22.27 -10.80 -15.50
CA GLY A 110 23.68 -11.20 -15.55
C GLY A 110 24.34 -11.05 -16.93
N ALA A 111 23.62 -10.50 -17.90
CA ALA A 111 24.06 -10.31 -19.28
C ALA A 111 23.47 -9.04 -19.89
N TYR A 112 24.25 -8.39 -20.75
CA TYR A 112 23.78 -7.25 -21.55
C TYR A 112 22.75 -7.73 -22.58
N ASN A 113 21.62 -7.03 -22.65
CA ASN A 113 20.54 -7.42 -23.55
C ASN A 113 20.01 -6.21 -24.32
N VAL A 114 20.26 -6.21 -25.63
CA VAL A 114 19.81 -5.17 -26.57
C VAL A 114 18.28 -4.96 -26.51
N ARG A 115 17.53 -5.99 -26.10
CA ARG A 115 16.07 -5.90 -25.94
C ARG A 115 15.63 -5.04 -24.75
N ASN A 116 16.54 -4.70 -23.84
CA ASN A 116 16.27 -3.87 -22.65
C ASN A 116 16.52 -2.38 -22.90
N ILE A 117 17.11 -2.01 -24.04
CA ILE A 117 17.40 -0.62 -24.40
C ILE A 117 16.12 0.22 -24.39
N ASN A 118 16.18 1.38 -23.71
CA ASN A 118 15.07 2.31 -23.53
C ASN A 118 13.82 1.71 -22.85
N LYS A 119 13.95 0.55 -22.18
CA LYS A 119 12.85 -0.03 -21.41
C LYS A 119 12.93 0.33 -19.93
N ILE A 120 11.78 0.74 -19.40
CA ILE A 120 11.56 0.90 -17.97
C ILE A 120 10.70 -0.26 -17.51
N PHE A 121 11.19 -0.99 -16.51
CA PHE A 121 10.49 -2.12 -15.92
C PHE A 121 9.76 -1.66 -14.67
N ILE A 122 8.52 -2.08 -14.53
CA ILE A 122 7.66 -1.73 -13.41
C ILE A 122 7.05 -3.01 -12.83
N SER A 123 6.98 -3.08 -11.51
CA SER A 123 6.29 -4.14 -10.77
C SER A 123 5.54 -3.52 -9.58
N GLY A 124 4.40 -4.07 -9.21
CA GLY A 124 3.58 -3.49 -8.14
C GLY A 124 2.54 -4.45 -7.56
N TRP A 125 2.17 -4.22 -6.31
CA TRP A 125 1.14 -4.95 -5.58
C TRP A 125 -0.03 -4.01 -5.24
N HIS A 126 -1.24 -4.47 -5.53
CA HIS A 126 -2.49 -3.80 -5.18
C HIS A 126 -3.43 -4.81 -4.51
N PRO A 127 -3.95 -4.54 -3.30
CA PRO A 127 -4.76 -5.50 -2.53
C PRO A 127 -5.99 -6.00 -3.30
N ASN A 128 -6.71 -5.08 -3.95
CA ASN A 128 -8.00 -5.35 -4.58
C ASN A 128 -7.95 -5.58 -6.11
N LYS A 129 -6.76 -5.77 -6.69
CA LYS A 129 -6.59 -5.87 -8.15
C LYS A 129 -5.71 -7.04 -8.54
N SER A 130 -6.07 -7.71 -9.64
CA SER A 130 -5.23 -8.72 -10.26
C SER A 130 -3.99 -8.08 -10.91
N GLN A 131 -2.95 -8.87 -11.13
CA GLN A 131 -1.71 -8.40 -11.78
C GLN A 131 -1.98 -7.88 -13.20
N SER A 132 -2.91 -8.49 -13.93
CA SER A 132 -3.30 -8.05 -15.28
C SER A 132 -4.07 -6.72 -15.27
N GLU A 133 -5.02 -6.53 -14.34
CA GLU A 133 -5.70 -5.24 -14.19
C GLU A 133 -4.72 -4.13 -13.79
N LEU A 134 -3.76 -4.45 -12.91
CA LEU A 134 -2.75 -3.50 -12.49
C LEU A 134 -1.83 -3.09 -13.64
N GLU A 135 -1.41 -4.05 -14.48
CA GLU A 135 -0.67 -3.78 -15.71
C GLU A 135 -1.42 -2.79 -16.61
N GLU A 136 -2.71 -3.03 -16.87
CA GLU A 136 -3.53 -2.13 -17.68
C GLU A 136 -3.62 -0.73 -17.07
N MET A 137 -3.82 -0.61 -15.76
CA MET A 137 -3.87 0.68 -15.06
C MET A 137 -2.54 1.43 -15.14
N ILE A 138 -1.41 0.73 -14.98
CA ILE A 138 -0.06 1.31 -15.08
C ILE A 138 0.19 1.83 -16.50
N LEU A 139 -0.08 1.00 -17.52
CA LEU A 139 0.10 1.38 -18.91
C LEU A 139 -0.85 2.54 -19.30
N ALA A 140 -2.08 2.54 -18.81
CA ALA A 140 -3.03 3.64 -19.02
C ALA A 140 -2.59 4.93 -18.33
N ALA A 141 -1.94 4.85 -17.16
CA ALA A 141 -1.38 6.02 -16.48
C ALA A 141 -0.24 6.64 -17.29
N PHE A 142 0.67 5.83 -17.84
CA PHE A 142 1.77 6.34 -18.66
C PHE A 142 1.33 6.90 -20.02
N LYS A 143 0.29 6.33 -20.66
CA LYS A 143 -0.29 6.88 -21.89
C LYS A 143 -0.84 8.30 -21.75
N LYS A 144 -1.15 8.75 -20.54
CA LYS A 144 -1.60 10.13 -20.27
C LYS A 144 -0.44 11.12 -20.24
N VAL A 145 0.80 10.66 -20.16
CA VAL A 145 1.99 11.53 -20.13
C VAL A 145 2.22 12.06 -21.56
N PRO A 146 2.18 13.39 -21.76
CA PRO A 146 2.24 13.99 -23.10
C PRO A 146 3.52 13.71 -23.89
N ASN A 147 4.63 13.37 -23.22
CA ASN A 147 5.92 13.14 -23.85
C ASN A 147 6.63 11.90 -23.29
N GLU A 148 6.47 10.77 -23.97
CA GLU A 148 7.08 9.50 -23.57
C GLU A 148 8.58 9.39 -23.94
N LEU A 149 9.20 10.39 -24.57
CA LEU A 149 10.64 10.46 -24.89
C LEU A 149 11.25 9.15 -25.43
N ASN A 150 10.53 8.43 -26.31
CA ASN A 150 10.93 7.13 -26.89
C ASN A 150 11.17 5.99 -25.87
N LYS A 151 10.68 6.12 -24.64
CA LYS A 151 10.77 5.08 -23.61
C LYS A 151 9.68 4.04 -23.83
N LYS A 152 9.98 2.79 -23.52
CA LYS A 152 9.02 1.68 -23.54
C LYS A 152 8.79 1.18 -22.13
N PHE A 153 7.54 1.15 -21.69
CA PHE A 153 7.18 0.62 -20.38
C PHE A 153 6.89 -0.88 -20.50
N SER A 154 7.50 -1.68 -19.62
CA SER A 154 7.25 -3.11 -19.53
C SER A 154 6.81 -3.44 -18.11
N TYR A 155 5.64 -4.05 -17.99
CA TYR A 155 5.24 -4.62 -16.72
C TYR A 155 5.98 -5.95 -16.48
N LYS A 156 6.38 -6.18 -15.23
CA LYS A 156 6.95 -7.43 -14.75
C LYS A 156 6.10 -7.90 -13.59
N GLU A 157 5.57 -9.11 -13.73
CA GLU A 157 4.74 -9.72 -12.69
C GLU A 157 5.51 -9.81 -11.37
N VAL A 158 4.80 -9.51 -10.28
CA VAL A 158 5.37 -9.54 -8.94
C VAL A 158 5.69 -10.97 -8.54
N ARG A 159 6.93 -11.23 -8.13
CA ARG A 159 7.28 -12.46 -7.45
C ARG A 159 7.02 -12.28 -5.96
N LYS A 160 5.97 -12.93 -5.47
CA LYS A 160 5.60 -12.93 -4.04
C LYS A 160 6.57 -13.82 -3.27
N LEU A 161 7.20 -13.27 -2.24
CA LEU A 161 8.10 -13.97 -1.33
C LEU A 161 7.59 -13.80 0.11
N PRO A 162 6.52 -14.51 0.50
CA PRO A 162 6.10 -14.55 1.89
C PRO A 162 7.21 -15.19 2.74
N PHE A 163 7.46 -14.63 3.91
CA PHE A 163 8.26 -15.27 4.95
C PHE A 163 7.41 -15.43 6.21
N LYS A 164 7.75 -16.43 7.02
CA LYS A 164 7.09 -16.71 8.30
C LYS A 164 8.06 -16.42 9.44
N ILE A 165 7.53 -16.18 10.63
CA ILE A 165 8.32 -16.07 11.85
C ILE A 165 7.85 -17.05 12.90
N THR A 166 8.79 -17.53 13.70
CA THR A 166 8.52 -18.22 14.96
C THR A 166 9.01 -17.33 16.09
N ILE A 167 8.07 -16.78 16.85
CA ILE A 167 8.38 -16.00 18.05
C ILE A 167 8.21 -16.89 19.26
N THR A 168 9.24 -16.94 20.10
CA THR A 168 9.17 -17.59 21.41
C THR A 168 9.51 -16.56 22.47
N GLY A 169 8.57 -16.22 23.34
CA GLY A 169 8.75 -15.13 24.29
C GLY A 169 7.97 -15.33 25.58
N ARG A 170 8.43 -14.66 26.64
CA ARG A 170 7.78 -14.69 27.96
C ARG A 170 7.09 -13.36 28.24
N ILE A 171 5.86 -13.43 28.75
CA ILE A 171 5.05 -12.27 29.12
C ILE A 171 4.78 -12.22 30.62
N SER A 172 4.51 -11.01 31.12
CA SER A 172 4.09 -10.83 32.51
C SER A 172 2.75 -11.52 32.78
N ALA A 173 2.60 -12.09 33.98
CA ALA A 173 1.34 -12.66 34.47
C ALA A 173 0.17 -11.65 34.53
N SER A 174 0.45 -10.35 34.41
CA SER A 174 -0.57 -9.30 34.34
C SER A 174 -1.26 -9.18 32.98
N LEU A 175 -0.68 -9.77 31.92
CA LEU A 175 -1.20 -9.75 30.55
C LEU A 175 -1.81 -11.09 30.17
N THR A 176 -2.80 -11.10 29.29
CA THR A 176 -3.41 -12.34 28.79
C THR A 176 -2.73 -12.80 27.51
N ILE A 177 -2.33 -14.08 27.43
CA ILE A 177 -1.68 -14.65 26.23
C ILE A 177 -2.50 -14.43 24.95
N GLU A 178 -3.81 -14.63 25.00
CA GLU A 178 -4.71 -14.45 23.84
C GLU A 178 -4.68 -13.00 23.34
N ASN A 179 -4.89 -12.02 24.22
CA ASN A 179 -4.85 -10.60 23.86
C ASN A 179 -3.50 -10.19 23.28
N VAL A 180 -2.39 -10.62 23.89
CA VAL A 180 -1.04 -10.32 23.40
C VAL A 180 -0.81 -10.93 22.02
N THR A 181 -1.27 -12.16 21.80
CA THR A 181 -1.13 -12.84 20.50
C THR A 181 -1.90 -12.11 19.41
N ASP A 182 -3.14 -11.69 19.69
CA ASP A 182 -4.00 -11.00 18.71
C ASP A 182 -3.52 -9.58 18.42
N GLU A 183 -3.11 -8.82 19.44
CA GLU A 183 -2.52 -7.49 19.27
C GLU A 183 -1.20 -7.57 18.49
N LEU A 184 -0.36 -8.55 18.80
CA LEU A 184 0.92 -8.73 18.11
C LEU A 184 0.74 -9.15 16.66
N LYS A 185 -0.17 -10.08 16.36
CA LYS A 185 -0.52 -10.44 14.97
C LYS A 185 -1.03 -9.23 14.21
N SER A 186 -1.95 -8.47 14.79
CA SER A 186 -2.54 -7.28 14.17
C SER A 186 -1.50 -6.18 13.93
N ALA A 187 -0.60 -5.95 14.88
CA ALA A 187 0.49 -4.99 14.75
C ALA A 187 1.50 -5.40 13.67
N LEU A 188 1.87 -6.68 13.62
CA LEU A 188 2.77 -7.22 12.62
C LEU A 188 2.15 -7.20 11.21
N GLU A 189 0.87 -7.55 11.07
CA GLU A 189 0.16 -7.51 9.79
C GLU A 189 0.02 -6.09 9.29
N THR A 190 -0.34 -5.15 10.17
CA THR A 190 -0.46 -3.72 9.82
C THR A 190 0.84 -3.17 9.27
N LYS A 191 1.99 -3.58 9.83
CA LYS A 191 3.29 -3.00 9.49
C LYS A 191 4.03 -3.75 8.38
N PHE A 192 3.99 -5.09 8.38
CA PHE A 192 4.78 -5.95 7.48
C PHE A 192 3.94 -6.89 6.62
N GLY A 193 2.62 -6.90 6.80
CA GLY A 193 1.70 -7.71 6.03
C GLY A 193 1.67 -7.30 4.56
N ARG A 194 1.09 -8.18 3.73
CA ARG A 194 1.06 -8.04 2.27
C ARG A 194 0.46 -6.72 1.79
N ASP A 195 -0.57 -6.24 2.48
CA ASP A 195 -1.34 -5.08 2.09
C ASP A 195 -0.96 -3.81 2.89
N SER A 196 0.11 -3.90 3.69
CA SER A 196 0.64 -2.79 4.51
C SER A 196 0.95 -1.56 3.66
N THR A 197 0.69 -0.39 4.24
CA THR A 197 1.08 0.91 3.66
C THR A 197 2.42 1.42 4.19
N PHE A 198 3.01 0.73 5.19
CA PHE A 198 4.27 1.11 5.83
C PHE A 198 5.51 0.78 4.99
N PHE A 199 5.32 0.09 3.88
CA PHE A 199 6.33 -0.14 2.86
C PHE A 199 6.84 1.14 2.20
N ASP A 200 5.99 2.17 2.11
CA ASP A 200 6.33 3.52 1.67
C ASP A 200 5.56 4.54 2.52
N PRO A 201 6.03 4.82 3.75
CA PRO A 201 5.27 5.62 4.72
C PRO A 201 5.04 7.05 4.25
N ASN A 202 5.91 7.58 3.40
CA ASN A 202 5.80 8.92 2.84
C ASN A 202 5.01 8.95 1.52
N ARG A 203 4.64 7.78 0.97
CA ARG A 203 4.00 7.64 -0.35
C ARG A 203 4.76 8.40 -1.46
N VAL A 204 6.09 8.37 -1.39
CA VAL A 204 6.99 9.05 -2.34
C VAL A 204 7.61 8.09 -3.36
N GLY A 205 7.16 6.83 -3.38
CA GLY A 205 7.71 5.78 -4.22
C GLY A 205 9.06 5.24 -3.74
N LYS A 206 9.45 5.52 -2.48
CA LYS A 206 10.71 5.05 -1.87
C LYS A 206 10.46 3.85 -0.97
N TYR A 207 10.30 2.70 -1.60
CA TYR A 207 10.09 1.44 -0.91
C TYR A 207 11.23 1.07 0.05
N ILE A 208 10.88 0.71 1.28
CA ILE A 208 11.80 0.22 2.30
C ILE A 208 11.72 -1.32 2.34
N LEU A 209 12.83 -1.97 2.01
CA LEU A 209 12.97 -3.42 2.14
C LEU A 209 12.93 -3.83 3.62
N ILE A 210 12.11 -4.84 3.95
CA ILE A 210 12.08 -5.42 5.29
C ILE A 210 13.45 -6.03 5.59
N LYS A 211 14.05 -5.62 6.72
CA LYS A 211 15.25 -6.27 7.27
C LYS A 211 14.89 -7.01 8.54
N LYS A 212 15.60 -8.11 8.83
CA LYS A 212 15.42 -8.88 10.07
C LYS A 212 15.47 -8.01 11.33
N LYS A 213 16.40 -7.06 11.37
CA LYS A 213 16.54 -6.09 12.47
C LYS A 213 15.31 -5.20 12.67
N ASP A 214 14.59 -4.87 11.60
CA ASP A 214 13.44 -3.95 11.67
C ASP A 214 12.21 -4.67 12.23
N VAL A 215 12.09 -5.98 11.99
CA VAL A 215 11.08 -6.85 12.61
C VAL A 215 11.38 -7.02 14.10
N TRP A 216 12.63 -7.30 14.44
CA TRP A 216 13.08 -7.41 15.84
C TRP A 216 12.80 -6.14 16.63
N ALA A 217 13.28 -4.99 16.14
CA ALA A 217 13.10 -3.70 16.80
C ALA A 217 11.61 -3.33 16.95
N PHE A 218 10.76 -3.75 16.01
CA PHE A 218 9.32 -3.50 16.11
C PHE A 218 8.66 -4.30 17.23
N ILE A 219 9.02 -5.58 17.38
CA ILE A 219 8.49 -6.40 18.47
C ILE A 219 8.97 -5.88 19.82
N GLU A 220 10.22 -5.43 19.90
CA GLU A 220 10.77 -4.79 21.10
C GLU A 220 10.02 -3.50 21.47
N THR A 221 9.65 -2.67 20.48
CA THR A 221 8.86 -1.45 20.74
C THR A 221 7.45 -1.71 21.27
N LEU A 222 6.89 -2.90 21.06
CA LEU A 222 5.57 -3.27 21.60
C LEU A 222 5.62 -3.52 23.12
N GLY A 223 6.80 -3.81 23.68
CA GLY A 223 7.00 -3.93 25.13
C GLY A 223 6.31 -5.12 25.80
N TYR A 224 5.78 -6.09 25.04
CA TYR A 224 5.10 -7.26 25.60
C TYR A 224 6.05 -8.29 26.22
N PHE A 225 7.28 -8.40 25.70
CA PHE A 225 8.25 -9.40 26.12
C PHE A 225 9.42 -8.73 26.83
N ARG A 226 9.88 -9.37 27.91
CA ARG A 226 11.15 -9.01 28.57
C ARG A 226 12.34 -9.55 27.80
N ASP A 227 12.24 -10.82 27.39
CA ASP A 227 13.15 -11.51 26.48
C ASP A 227 12.33 -12.33 25.49
N PHE A 228 12.73 -12.30 24.22
CA PHE A 228 12.13 -13.11 23.16
C PHE A 228 13.21 -13.62 22.20
N TYR A 229 12.90 -14.76 21.59
CA TYR A 229 13.65 -15.33 20.48
C TYR A 229 12.81 -15.27 19.22
N LEU A 230 13.47 -14.97 18.10
CA LEU A 230 12.81 -14.85 16.81
C LEU A 230 13.57 -15.63 15.74
N GLU A 231 12.88 -16.59 15.15
CA GLU A 231 13.36 -17.37 14.02
C GLU A 231 12.61 -16.96 12.75
N PHE A 232 13.33 -16.81 11.64
CA PHE A 232 12.76 -16.51 10.34
C PHE A 232 12.74 -17.78 9.49
N VAL A 233 11.54 -18.18 9.07
CA VAL A 233 11.31 -19.36 8.24
C VAL A 233 11.00 -18.90 6.82
N GLU A 234 11.56 -19.58 5.81
CA GLU A 234 11.37 -19.25 4.39
C GLU A 234 11.82 -17.82 4.02
N TRP A 235 12.76 -17.24 4.77
CA TRP A 235 13.33 -15.93 4.46
C TRP A 235 14.18 -15.99 3.18
N ASN A 236 13.76 -15.25 2.16
CA ASN A 236 14.49 -15.09 0.90
C ASN A 236 15.06 -13.68 0.80
N GLU A 237 16.32 -13.56 0.37
CA GLU A 237 16.89 -12.25 0.03
C GLU A 237 16.20 -11.70 -1.22
N SER A 238 15.52 -10.56 -1.07
CA SER A 238 14.87 -9.87 -2.19
C SER A 238 15.93 -9.32 -3.14
N ASN A 239 15.69 -9.45 -4.44
CA ASN A 239 16.43 -8.70 -5.44
C ASN A 239 16.18 -7.17 -5.39
N GLY A 240 15.16 -6.72 -4.65
CA GLY A 240 14.81 -5.30 -4.49
C GLY A 240 14.07 -4.67 -5.66
N PHE A 241 13.71 -5.46 -6.68
CA PHE A 241 13.09 -5.01 -7.93
C PHE A 241 11.68 -5.57 -8.12
N TYR A 242 11.54 -6.85 -8.47
CA TYR A 242 10.24 -7.51 -8.67
C TYR A 242 9.89 -8.50 -7.55
N ASP A 243 10.82 -8.73 -6.61
CA ASP A 243 10.63 -9.59 -5.45
C ASP A 243 9.93 -8.83 -4.32
N PHE A 244 8.65 -9.12 -4.12
CA PHE A 244 7.85 -8.54 -3.05
C PHE A 244 7.90 -9.43 -1.81
N VAL A 245 8.72 -9.03 -0.84
CA VAL A 245 8.88 -9.70 0.46
C VAL A 245 7.92 -9.10 1.47
N TYR A 246 7.09 -9.94 2.08
CA TYR A 246 6.12 -9.57 3.12
C TYR A 246 6.00 -10.67 4.17
N LEU A 247 5.56 -10.31 5.38
CA LEU A 247 5.33 -11.24 6.46
C LEU A 247 3.97 -11.92 6.29
N ASP A 248 3.95 -13.25 6.37
CA ASP A 248 2.73 -14.04 6.46
C ASP A 248 2.42 -14.29 7.94
N THR A 249 1.59 -13.43 8.53
CA THR A 249 1.24 -13.51 9.95
C THR A 249 0.30 -14.67 10.27
N GLU A 250 -0.57 -15.06 9.34
CA GLU A 250 -1.52 -16.16 9.52
C GLU A 250 -0.81 -17.50 9.71
N ASN A 251 0.25 -17.73 8.92
CA ASN A 251 1.05 -18.96 8.98
C ASN A 251 2.28 -18.85 9.91
N SER A 252 2.42 -17.74 10.66
CA SER A 252 3.49 -17.56 11.64
C SER A 252 3.16 -18.23 12.98
N THR A 253 4.18 -18.67 13.72
CA THR A 253 4.03 -19.40 14.98
C THR A 253 4.37 -18.50 16.17
N PHE A 254 3.49 -18.45 17.17
CA PHE A 254 3.63 -17.62 18.37
C PHE A 254 3.61 -18.50 19.61
N ASN A 255 4.80 -18.82 20.12
CA ASN A 255 5.01 -19.61 21.33
C ASN A 255 5.18 -18.68 22.53
N ILE A 256 4.06 -18.27 23.12
CA ILE A 256 4.05 -17.33 24.26
C ILE A 256 3.76 -18.09 25.55
N SER A 257 4.59 -17.89 26.57
CA SER A 257 4.38 -18.44 27.91
C SER A 257 4.45 -17.34 28.98
N TYR A 258 3.92 -17.62 30.16
CA TYR A 258 4.13 -16.74 31.31
C TYR A 258 5.56 -16.85 31.83
N GLU A 259 6.05 -15.78 32.47
CA GLU A 259 7.23 -15.87 33.34
C GLU A 259 6.92 -16.83 34.51
N GLU A 260 7.80 -17.80 34.75
CA GLU A 260 7.82 -18.54 36.01
C GLU A 260 8.41 -17.60 37.08
N GLU A 261 7.74 -17.45 38.23
CA GLU A 261 8.20 -16.65 39.38
C GLU A 261 9.59 -17.06 39.89
#